data_AF-A0A644Z609-F1
#
_entry.id   AF-A0A644Z609-F1
#
_cell.length_a   1.000
_cell.length_b   1.000
_cell.length_c   1.000
_cell.angle_alpha   90.00
_cell.angle_beta   90.00
_cell.angle_gamma   90.00
#
_symmetry.space_group_name_H-M   'P 1'
#
loop_
_entity.id
_entity.type
_entity.pdbx_description
1 polymer ?
#
loop_
_entity_poly.entity_id
_entity_poly.type
_entity_poly.pdbx_seq_one_letter_code
_entity_poly.pdbx_strand_id
1 'polypeptide(L)'
;MRQPHFTEVIEDDSQLLATCRYIHLNPVRAKMVKKPEEYNWSSYNMTIGLKEEKIIDSSKILSYFKSETARFLYKAFVENLIKNNFSEEEKEIGIIS
;
A
#
# COMPACT_ATOMS: atom_id res chain seq x y z
N MET A 1 2.20 -23.15 -19.76
CA MET A 1 0.88 -23.00 -19.12
C MET A 1 0.89 -21.67 -18.39
N ARG A 2 0.06 -20.69 -18.79
CA ARG A 2 -0.03 -19.38 -18.10
C ARG A 2 -0.97 -19.57 -16.92
N GLN A 3 -0.49 -19.35 -15.70
CA GLN A 3 -1.38 -19.25 -14.53
C GLN A 3 -2.20 -17.96 -14.67
N PRO A 4 -3.54 -17.99 -14.55
CA PRO A 4 -4.37 -16.80 -14.69
C PRO A 4 -4.26 -15.86 -13.47
N HIS A 5 -3.68 -16.33 -12.37
CA HIS A 5 -3.45 -15.59 -11.14
C HIS A 5 -1.99 -15.73 -10.70
N PHE A 6 -1.44 -14.66 -10.14
CA PHE A 6 -0.17 -14.70 -9.42
C PHE A 6 -0.45 -15.07 -7.97
N THR A 7 0.31 -15.99 -7.41
CA THR A 7 0.20 -16.40 -6.01
C THR A 7 1.58 -16.72 -5.48
N GLU A 8 1.89 -16.17 -4.33
CA GLU A 8 3.15 -16.34 -3.63
C GLU A 8 2.85 -16.48 -2.14
N VAL A 9 3.54 -17.40 -1.47
CA VAL A 9 3.39 -17.60 -0.03
C VAL A 9 4.12 -16.46 0.67
N ILE A 10 3.49 -15.90 1.69
CA ILE A 10 4.10 -14.89 2.56
C ILE A 10 4.86 -15.64 3.65
N GLU A 11 6.19 -15.50 3.65
CA GLU A 11 7.10 -16.23 4.53
C GLU A 11 7.42 -15.45 5.82
N ASP A 12 7.38 -14.11 5.77
CA ASP A 12 7.68 -13.26 6.92
C ASP A 12 6.85 -11.96 6.99
N ASP A 13 6.94 -11.28 8.14
CA ASP A 13 6.22 -10.04 8.42
C ASP A 13 6.61 -8.88 7.50
N SER A 14 7.87 -8.86 7.03
CA SER A 14 8.35 -7.81 6.12
C SER A 14 7.73 -7.97 4.72
N GLN A 15 7.60 -9.21 4.24
CA GLN A 15 6.93 -9.54 3.00
C GLN A 15 5.44 -9.22 3.11
N LEU A 16 4.79 -9.55 4.25
CA LEU A 16 3.41 -9.16 4.51
C LEU A 16 3.20 -7.66 4.36
N LEU A 17 4.01 -6.84 5.06
CA LEU A 17 3.91 -5.39 5.02
C LEU A 17 4.21 -4.83 3.62
N ALA A 18 5.19 -5.39 2.92
CA ALA A 18 5.51 -5.01 1.54
C ALA A 18 4.33 -5.29 0.59
N THR A 19 3.69 -6.45 0.71
CA THR A 19 2.51 -6.81 -0.08
C THR A 19 1.34 -5.89 0.22
N CYS A 20 1.05 -5.60 1.50
CA CYS A 20 0.00 -4.65 1.89
C CYS A 20 0.26 -3.26 1.29
N ARG A 21 1.49 -2.76 1.39
CA ARG A 21 1.90 -1.47 0.79
C ARG A 21 1.71 -1.49 -0.73
N TYR A 22 2.12 -2.56 -1.41
CA TYR A 22 1.94 -2.69 -2.85
C TYR A 22 0.46 -2.58 -3.24
N ILE A 23 -0.41 -3.35 -2.58
CA ILE A 23 -1.86 -3.34 -2.84
C ILE A 23 -2.44 -1.93 -2.69
N HIS A 24 -2.09 -1.21 -1.63
CA HIS A 24 -2.60 0.15 -1.40
C HIS A 24 -2.04 1.18 -2.38
N LEU A 25 -0.83 0.99 -2.90
CA LEU A 25 -0.22 1.88 -3.89
C LEU A 25 -0.63 1.56 -5.33
N ASN A 26 -1.23 0.40 -5.61
CA ASN A 26 -1.65 0.01 -6.96
C ASN A 26 -2.48 1.08 -7.69
N PRO A 27 -3.49 1.73 -7.07
CA PRO A 27 -4.25 2.80 -7.73
C PRO A 27 -3.40 4.02 -8.11
N VAL A 28 -2.38 4.32 -7.30
CA VAL A 28 -1.42 5.41 -7.58
C VAL A 28 -0.49 5.01 -8.72
N ARG A 29 0.08 3.79 -8.68
CA ARG A 29 0.93 3.24 -9.74
C ARG A 29 0.20 3.18 -11.09
N ALA A 30 -1.09 2.85 -11.07
CA ALA A 30 -1.95 2.83 -12.24
C ALA A 30 -2.42 4.24 -12.69
N LYS A 31 -1.95 5.31 -12.04
CA LYS A 31 -2.30 6.72 -12.32
C LYS A 31 -3.80 7.02 -12.23
N MET A 32 -4.54 6.23 -11.44
CA MET A 32 -5.99 6.42 -11.22
C MET A 32 -6.26 7.53 -10.20
N VAL A 33 -5.35 7.70 -9.24
CA VAL A 33 -5.42 8.70 -8.16
C VAL A 33 -4.01 9.21 -7.85
N LYS A 34 -3.90 10.39 -7.20
CA LYS A 34 -2.59 10.93 -6.80
C LYS A 34 -2.15 10.39 -5.45
N LYS A 35 -3.10 10.03 -4.59
CA LYS A 35 -2.85 9.49 -3.26
C LYS A 35 -3.67 8.24 -3.01
N PRO A 36 -3.15 7.26 -2.25
CA PRO A 36 -3.85 6.01 -2.00
C PRO A 36 -5.19 6.21 -1.25
N GLU A 37 -5.33 7.23 -0.40
CA GLU A 37 -6.59 7.56 0.29
C GLU A 37 -7.71 8.07 -0.63
N GLU A 38 -7.37 8.56 -1.83
CA GLU A 38 -8.37 9.02 -2.80
C GLU A 38 -9.08 7.84 -3.49
N TYR A 39 -8.51 6.63 -3.43
CA TYR A 39 -9.10 5.44 -4.03
C TYR A 39 -10.08 4.75 -3.07
N ASN A 40 -11.38 5.01 -3.30
CA ASN A 40 -12.46 4.54 -2.44
C ASN A 40 -12.67 3.02 -2.43
N TRP A 41 -12.19 2.30 -3.46
CA TRP A 41 -12.36 0.85 -3.59
C TRP A 41 -11.16 0.07 -3.03
N SER A 42 -10.57 0.57 -1.94
CA SER A 42 -9.55 -0.15 -1.16
C SER A 42 -9.83 -0.05 0.33
N SER A 43 -9.27 -1.00 1.08
CA SER A 43 -9.27 -0.97 2.54
C SER A 43 -8.38 0.11 3.15
N TYR A 44 -7.54 0.79 2.35
CA TYR A 44 -6.52 1.72 2.85
C TYR A 44 -7.10 2.79 3.78
N ASN A 45 -8.21 3.43 3.37
CA ASN A 45 -8.90 4.45 4.16
C ASN A 45 -9.33 3.95 5.56
N MET A 46 -9.75 2.68 5.65
CA MET A 46 -10.09 2.05 6.93
C MET A 46 -8.82 1.72 7.73
N THR A 47 -7.78 1.21 7.07
CA THR A 47 -6.50 0.90 7.72
C THR A 47 -5.81 2.13 8.31
N ILE A 48 -5.88 3.30 7.66
CA ILE A 48 -5.32 4.55 8.19
C ILE A 48 -6.29 5.34 9.09
N GLY A 49 -7.53 4.86 9.27
CA GLY A 49 -8.51 5.46 10.17
C GLY A 49 -9.25 6.70 9.62
N LEU A 50 -9.22 6.94 8.30
CA LEU A 50 -10.06 7.96 7.66
C LEU A 50 -11.51 7.50 7.49
N LYS A 51 -11.75 6.18 7.52
CA LYS A 51 -13.07 5.56 7.56
C LYS A 51 -13.13 4.54 8.68
N GLU A 52 -14.33 4.35 9.22
CA GLU A 52 -14.62 3.26 10.17
C GLU A 52 -14.37 1.89 9.51
N GLU A 53 -13.80 0.95 10.27
CA GLU A 53 -13.61 -0.43 9.84
C GLU A 53 -14.94 -1.18 9.81
N LYS A 54 -15.43 -1.47 8.60
CA LYS A 54 -16.70 -2.20 8.39
C LYS A 54 -16.51 -3.61 7.82
N ILE A 55 -15.41 -3.82 7.11
CA ILE A 55 -15.16 -5.02 6.30
C ILE A 55 -13.78 -5.63 6.53
N ILE A 56 -12.94 -4.97 7.32
CA ILE A 56 -11.58 -5.43 7.65
C ILE A 56 -11.39 -5.46 9.16
N ASP A 57 -10.38 -6.20 9.59
CA ASP A 57 -9.72 -6.02 10.88
C ASP A 57 -8.28 -5.58 10.60
N SER A 58 -7.96 -4.32 10.91
CA SER A 58 -6.62 -3.78 10.70
C SER A 58 -5.64 -4.11 11.83
N SER A 59 -6.10 -4.69 12.95
CA SER A 59 -5.31 -4.90 14.16
C SER A 59 -4.02 -5.66 13.89
N LYS A 60 -4.07 -6.73 13.07
CA LYS A 60 -2.88 -7.53 12.71
C LYS A 60 -1.84 -6.72 11.94
N ILE A 61 -2.25 -5.87 11.00
CA ILE A 61 -1.31 -5.04 10.23
C ILE A 61 -0.75 -3.93 11.14
N LEU A 62 -1.61 -3.32 11.95
CA LEU A 62 -1.23 -2.23 12.84
C LEU A 62 -0.36 -2.71 14.02
N SER A 63 -0.44 -3.98 14.43
CA SER A 63 0.38 -4.52 15.53
C SER A 63 1.87 -4.55 15.23
N TYR A 64 2.27 -4.46 13.95
CA TYR A 64 3.67 -4.32 13.56
C TYR A 64 4.23 -2.91 13.78
N PHE A 65 3.38 -1.95 14.14
CA PHE A 65 3.75 -0.57 14.40
C PHE A 65 3.50 -0.23 15.88
N LYS A 66 4.16 0.84 16.37
CA LYS A 66 3.98 1.30 17.74
C LYS A 66 2.52 1.67 18.00
N SER A 67 1.90 1.07 19.02
CA SER A 67 0.46 1.13 19.33
C SER A 67 -0.15 2.54 19.25
N GLU A 68 0.45 3.53 19.90
CA GLU A 68 -0.15 4.88 19.99
C GLU A 68 -0.12 5.62 18.66
N THR A 69 0.81 5.26 17.77
CA THR A 69 1.05 5.93 16.49
C THR A 69 0.92 4.98 15.29
N ALA A 70 0.31 3.81 15.48
CA ALA A 70 0.37 2.71 14.52
C ALA A 70 -0.16 3.12 13.14
N ARG A 71 -1.32 3.78 13.09
CA ARG A 71 -1.93 4.26 11.83
C ARG A 71 -1.08 5.34 11.15
N PHE A 72 -0.50 6.25 11.94
CA PHE A 72 0.39 7.28 11.43
C PHE A 72 1.66 6.66 10.82
N LEU A 73 2.28 5.71 11.54
CA LEU A 73 3.48 5.01 11.07
C LEU A 73 3.17 4.13 9.84
N TYR A 74 2.03 3.46 9.81
CA TYR A 74 1.60 2.69 8.65
C TYR A 74 1.39 3.58 7.42
N LYS A 75 0.68 4.71 7.58
CA LYS A 75 0.51 5.70 6.52
C LYS A 75 1.86 6.20 5.99
N ALA A 76 2.78 6.54 6.90
CA ALA A 76 4.12 6.96 6.53
C ALA A 76 4.89 5.86 5.80
N PHE A 77 4.81 4.60 6.26
CA PHE A 77 5.44 3.44 5.61
C PHE A 77 4.92 3.21 4.19
N VAL A 78 3.60 3.34 3.97
CA VAL A 78 2.99 3.20 2.64
C VAL A 78 3.40 4.36 1.73
N GLU A 79 3.29 5.59 2.20
CA GLU A 79 3.52 6.79 1.38
C GLU A 79 5.00 7.13 1.19
N ASN A 80 5.92 6.57 1.99
CA ASN A 80 7.35 6.79 1.81
C ASN A 80 7.83 6.33 0.43
N LEU A 81 7.22 5.27 -0.13
CA LEU A 81 7.57 4.76 -1.46
C LEU A 81 7.21 5.74 -2.59
N ILE A 82 6.15 6.54 -2.40
CA ILE A 82 5.75 7.61 -3.34
C ILE A 82 6.87 8.63 -3.47
N LYS A 83 7.57 8.93 -2.37
CA LYS A 83 8.63 9.94 -2.35
C LYS A 83 9.96 9.43 -2.93
N ASN A 84 10.18 8.12 -2.93
CA ASN A 84 11.48 7.52 -3.26
C ASN A 84 11.53 6.79 -4.61
N ASN A 85 10.41 6.29 -5.15
CA ASN A 85 10.42 5.43 -6.35
C ASN A 85 9.82 6.04 -7.62
N PHE A 86 8.99 7.08 -7.53
CA PHE A 86 8.42 7.68 -8.75
C PHE A 86 9.42 8.46 -9.59
N SER A 87 10.62 8.77 -9.07
CA SER A 87 11.69 9.39 -9.86
C SER A 87 12.54 8.42 -10.69
N GLU A 88 12.54 7.12 -10.35
CA GLU A 88 13.41 6.13 -11.00
C GLU A 88 12.63 5.21 -11.94
N GLU A 89 11.41 4.76 -11.58
CA GLU A 89 10.55 4.01 -12.52
C GLU A 89 10.16 4.89 -13.73
N GLU A 90 9.85 6.19 -13.57
CA GLU A 90 9.47 7.07 -14.71
C GLU A 90 10.62 7.35 -15.70
N LYS A 91 11.87 7.28 -15.26
CA LYS A 91 13.06 7.36 -16.14
C LYS A 91 13.23 6.10 -16.97
N GLU A 92 12.92 4.94 -16.40
CA GLU A 92 13.12 3.63 -17.04
C GLU A 92 12.05 3.34 -18.11
N ILE A 93 10.85 3.91 -17.99
CA ILE A 93 9.76 3.78 -18.98
C ILE A 93 9.68 4.94 -19.98
N GLY A 94 10.58 5.94 -19.91
CA GLY A 94 10.68 7.02 -20.90
C GLY A 94 9.47 7.94 -20.97
N ILE A 95 8.75 8.16 -19.86
CA ILE A 95 7.50 8.95 -19.84
C ILE A 95 7.75 10.44 -19.55
N ILE A 96 8.95 10.83 -19.11
CA ILE A 96 9.30 12.23 -18.87
C ILE A 96 10.67 12.51 -19.51
N SER A 97 10.69 13.49 -20.41
CA SER A 97 11.86 13.99 -21.15
C SER A 97 12.87 14.70 -20.25
#